data_AF-A0AAQ3S6X5-F1
#
_entry.id   AF-A0AAQ3S6X5-F1
#
_cell.length_a   1.000
_cell.length_b   1.000
_cell.length_c   1.000
_cell.angle_alpha   90.00
_cell.angle_beta   90.00
_cell.angle_gamma   90.00
#
_symmetry.space_group_name_H-M   'P 1'
#
loop_
_entity.id
_entity.type
_entity.pdbx_description
1 polymer ?
#
loop_
_entity_poly.entity_id
_entity_poly.type
_entity_poly.pdbx_seq_one_letter_code
_entity_poly.pdbx_strand_id
1 'polypeptide(L)'
;METRAGAKRKRNEAVVVVEKQHPKMHRVVLGELPNLPNLIVPENQNLPKQKVSSWKNPNTKKLSSPQIDQHYVSDIYEHLLAMEKKKRPIVNYMDKVQLVLTANMRQILVDWLVDVAVEYKLLSETLHLCVSLIDRFLSVSPVTKTKLQLVGVSSMLLASKYEETKPPSVGKFCRITDNTFEKKEVVKMEAEILESLNFEIGNPTAITFLKRFLSVASANEKTPNLKIEFLSFYLAELSLLDYSCLRFLPSIIAASALFLARFIISPKMHPWSFSLSEWSGYKPFELKACVFTLHDLYFSRKAASFRSVRDKYKQCKVNSSVWQTCHLLHMYQVITLKIGDAVTIP
;
A
#
# COMPACT_ATOMS: atom_id res chain seq x y z
N MET A 1 64.75 15.22 -47.85
CA MET A 1 63.74 16.25 -48.11
C MET A 1 62.65 16.14 -47.06
N GLU A 2 62.26 17.29 -46.52
CA GLU A 2 61.33 17.56 -45.42
C GLU A 2 59.96 16.86 -45.62
N THR A 3 59.19 16.51 -44.58
CA THR A 3 58.31 17.48 -43.90
C THR A 3 57.55 16.88 -42.69
N ARG A 4 57.64 17.63 -41.58
CA ARG A 4 56.65 18.04 -40.56
C ARG A 4 55.21 17.47 -40.52
N ALA A 5 54.77 17.26 -39.26
CA ALA A 5 53.51 17.72 -38.63
C ALA A 5 52.39 16.69 -38.33
N GLY A 6 51.93 16.67 -37.07
CA GLY A 6 50.63 16.07 -36.72
C GLY A 6 50.39 15.59 -35.28
N ALA A 7 50.88 16.27 -34.23
CA ALA A 7 50.53 15.91 -32.85
C ALA A 7 49.08 16.33 -32.51
N LYS A 8 48.16 15.36 -32.41
CA LYS A 8 46.80 15.56 -31.86
C LYS A 8 46.81 15.27 -30.36
N ARG A 9 46.75 16.34 -29.54
CA ARG A 9 46.40 16.29 -28.11
C ARG A 9 44.94 15.82 -27.96
N LYS A 10 44.70 14.69 -27.28
CA LYS A 10 43.40 14.37 -26.68
C LYS A 10 43.38 14.88 -25.23
N ARG A 11 42.43 15.77 -24.93
CA ARG A 11 42.06 16.20 -23.58
C ARG A 11 41.43 15.01 -22.85
N ASN A 12 41.99 14.62 -21.71
CA ASN A 12 41.29 13.80 -20.72
C ASN A 12 40.41 14.75 -19.89
N GLU A 13 39.09 14.68 -20.07
CA GLU A 13 38.14 15.26 -19.13
C GLU A 13 37.90 14.26 -18.00
N ALA A 14 38.33 14.62 -16.80
CA ALA A 14 38.05 13.88 -15.57
C ALA A 14 36.56 14.04 -15.22
N VAL A 15 35.81 12.94 -15.27
CA VAL A 15 34.43 12.90 -14.77
C VAL A 15 34.48 12.77 -13.25
N VAL A 16 34.20 13.87 -12.55
CA VAL A 16 33.96 13.89 -11.11
C VAL A 16 32.61 13.22 -10.85
N VAL A 17 32.63 12.00 -10.32
CA VAL A 17 31.44 11.31 -9.81
C VAL A 17 31.08 11.94 -8.47
N VAL A 18 30.08 12.81 -8.46
CA VAL A 18 29.46 13.29 -7.23
C VAL A 18 28.53 12.19 -6.71
N GLU A 19 29.00 11.43 -5.72
CA GLU A 19 28.14 10.57 -4.90
C GLU A 19 27.07 11.44 -4.24
N LYS A 20 25.81 11.26 -4.65
CA LYS A 20 24.67 11.86 -3.96
C LYS A 20 24.49 11.13 -2.63
N GLN A 21 24.85 11.82 -1.54
CA GLN A 21 24.47 11.41 -0.20
C GLN A 21 22.94 11.29 -0.12
N HIS A 22 22.47 10.09 0.21
CA HIS A 22 21.06 9.84 0.49
C HIS A 22 20.65 10.51 1.81
N PRO A 23 19.46 11.12 1.89
CA PRO A 23 18.96 11.70 3.13
C PRO A 23 18.75 10.61 4.18
N LYS A 24 19.24 10.86 5.41
CA LYS A 24 19.07 9.98 6.58
C LYS A 24 17.58 9.87 6.91
N MET A 25 17.00 8.69 6.68
CA MET A 25 15.63 8.36 7.12
C MET A 25 15.58 8.17 8.63
N HIS A 26 14.42 8.49 9.22
CA HIS A 26 14.20 8.48 10.66
C HIS A 26 14.34 7.06 11.23
N ARG A 27 15.19 6.93 12.25
CA ARG A 27 15.56 5.70 12.95
C ARG A 27 14.34 5.14 13.70
N VAL A 28 13.98 3.87 13.45
CA VAL A 28 13.13 3.10 14.37
C VAL A 28 13.89 1.83 14.75
N VAL A 29 14.64 1.91 15.84
CA VAL A 29 15.10 0.72 16.56
C VAL A 29 13.96 0.37 17.52
N LEU A 30 13.17 -0.67 17.20
CA LEU A 30 12.01 -1.11 18.00
C LEU A 30 12.37 -1.62 19.42
N GLY A 31 13.64 -1.50 19.83
CA GLY A 31 14.17 -2.00 21.10
C GLY A 31 13.90 -1.13 22.33
N GLU A 32 13.62 0.18 22.18
CA GLU A 32 13.47 1.07 23.34
C GLU A 32 12.41 2.15 23.06
N LEU A 33 11.25 2.06 23.72
CA LEU A 33 10.23 3.11 23.74
C LEU A 33 10.10 3.65 25.17
N PRO A 34 10.58 4.86 25.47
CA PRO A 34 10.06 5.63 26.59
C PRO A 34 8.85 6.48 26.15
N ASN A 35 7.82 6.49 27.00
CA ASN A 35 6.69 7.43 26.92
C ASN A 35 7.21 8.87 27.08
N LEU A 36 6.76 9.83 26.26
CA LEU A 36 6.52 11.24 26.67
C LEU A 36 5.87 12.07 25.53
N PRO A 37 5.13 13.17 25.87
CA PRO A 37 4.23 13.89 24.99
C PRO A 37 4.80 15.20 24.40
N ASN A 38 4.08 15.68 23.37
CA ASN A 38 3.97 17.05 22.81
C ASN A 38 5.26 17.85 22.54
N LEU A 39 5.48 18.17 21.26
CA LEU A 39 6.42 19.22 20.84
C LEU A 39 5.86 20.07 19.69
N ILE A 40 6.15 21.36 19.86
CA ILE A 40 5.71 22.56 19.17
C ILE A 40 6.42 22.71 17.81
N VAL A 41 5.73 23.30 16.83
CA VAL A 41 6.18 23.61 15.46
C VAL A 41 6.96 24.93 15.43
N PRO A 42 7.95 25.06 14.53
CA PRO A 42 8.05 26.31 13.77
C PRO A 42 8.18 26.13 12.24
N GLU A 43 7.86 27.24 11.58
CA GLU A 43 7.44 27.43 10.20
C GLU A 43 8.57 27.96 9.29
N ASN A 44 8.38 27.77 7.98
CA ASN A 44 8.96 28.49 6.82
C ASN A 44 10.44 28.27 6.41
N GLN A 45 10.65 27.87 5.14
CA GLN A 45 11.19 28.75 4.08
C GLN A 45 11.27 28.07 2.67
N ASN A 46 10.60 28.71 1.72
CA ASN A 46 10.85 28.92 0.27
C ASN A 46 11.42 27.82 -0.66
N LEU A 47 10.63 27.52 -1.70
CA LEU A 47 10.94 26.66 -2.87
C LEU A 47 11.57 27.44 -4.03
N PRO A 48 12.62 26.91 -4.70
CA PRO A 48 12.99 27.32 -6.05
C PRO A 48 12.17 26.57 -7.12
N LYS A 49 11.67 27.33 -8.10
CA LYS A 49 11.06 26.84 -9.33
C LYS A 49 12.12 26.12 -10.18
N GLN A 50 11.87 24.90 -10.67
CA GLN A 50 12.22 24.53 -12.06
C GLN A 50 11.73 23.15 -12.55
N LYS A 51 11.36 23.20 -13.84
CA LYS A 51 11.33 22.19 -14.91
C LYS A 51 10.53 20.89 -14.74
N VAL A 52 9.46 20.86 -15.53
CA VAL A 52 8.55 19.75 -15.80
C VAL A 52 9.30 18.60 -16.47
N SER A 53 9.49 17.51 -15.74
CA SER A 53 9.68 16.18 -16.32
C SER A 53 8.44 15.33 -15.99
N SER A 54 7.84 14.75 -17.04
CA SER A 54 6.69 13.87 -16.95
C SER A 54 7.09 12.59 -16.23
N TRP A 55 6.48 12.31 -15.08
CA TRP A 55 6.66 11.02 -14.42
C TRP A 55 5.70 10.04 -15.09
N LYS A 56 6.22 9.29 -16.06
CA LYS A 56 5.68 7.99 -16.41
C LYS A 56 6.20 7.03 -15.35
N ASN A 57 5.31 6.27 -14.73
CA ASN A 57 5.70 5.12 -13.93
C ASN A 57 6.61 4.24 -14.80
N PRO A 58 7.89 3.98 -14.44
CA PRO A 58 8.81 3.26 -15.31
C PRO A 58 8.34 1.83 -15.66
N ASN A 59 7.36 1.30 -14.90
CA ASN A 59 6.75 0.00 -15.12
C ASN A 59 5.28 0.03 -15.57
N THR A 60 4.71 1.18 -15.93
CA THR A 60 3.55 1.18 -16.85
C THR A 60 4.06 1.00 -18.27
N LYS A 61 4.64 -0.17 -18.58
CA LYS A 61 4.29 -0.73 -19.88
C LYS A 61 2.77 -0.76 -19.86
N LYS A 62 2.12 -0.33 -20.93
CA LYS A 62 0.81 -0.90 -21.29
C LYS A 62 1.07 -2.41 -21.35
N LEU A 63 0.99 -3.10 -20.22
CA LEU A 63 0.62 -4.48 -20.22
C LEU A 63 -0.82 -4.35 -20.68
N SER A 64 -1.06 -4.48 -21.98
CA SER A 64 -2.32 -5.00 -22.46
C SER A 64 -2.59 -6.18 -21.55
N SER A 65 -3.44 -5.98 -20.53
CA SER A 65 -3.83 -7.06 -19.65
C SER A 65 -4.28 -8.15 -20.61
N PRO A 66 -3.67 -9.34 -20.60
CA PRO A 66 -4.19 -10.43 -21.40
C PRO A 66 -5.67 -10.47 -21.08
N GLN A 67 -6.52 -10.23 -22.07
CA GLN A 67 -7.97 -10.23 -21.86
C GLN A 67 -8.25 -11.62 -21.31
N ILE A 68 -8.56 -11.67 -20.00
CA ILE A 68 -8.96 -12.92 -19.38
C ILE A 68 -10.18 -13.33 -20.18
N ASP A 69 -10.10 -14.52 -20.78
CA ASP A 69 -11.21 -15.06 -21.54
C ASP A 69 -12.46 -15.02 -20.64
N GLN A 70 -13.54 -14.46 -21.17
CA GLN A 70 -14.78 -14.19 -20.46
C GLN A 70 -15.29 -15.46 -19.75
N HIS A 71 -14.99 -16.64 -20.29
CA HIS A 71 -15.34 -17.93 -19.71
C HIS A 71 -14.71 -18.18 -18.32
N TYR A 72 -13.49 -17.70 -18.04
CA TYR A 72 -12.85 -17.90 -16.74
C TYR A 72 -13.17 -16.78 -15.73
N VAL A 73 -13.79 -15.68 -16.16
CA VAL A 73 -13.98 -14.49 -15.31
C VAL A 73 -14.86 -14.78 -14.10
N SER A 74 -15.90 -15.63 -14.24
CA SER A 74 -16.76 -16.04 -13.11
C SER A 74 -16.01 -17.00 -12.19
N ASP A 75 -15.45 -18.09 -12.74
CA ASP A 75 -14.74 -19.13 -12.00
C ASP A 75 -13.58 -18.56 -11.17
N ILE A 76 -12.78 -17.66 -11.77
CA ILE A 76 -11.70 -16.98 -11.07
C ILE A 76 -12.26 -16.16 -9.91
N TYR A 77 -13.38 -15.47 -10.08
CA TYR A 77 -13.96 -14.64 -9.03
C TYR A 77 -14.50 -15.46 -7.88
N GLU A 78 -15.26 -16.51 -8.18
CA GLU A 78 -15.80 -17.45 -7.19
C GLU A 78 -14.66 -18.11 -6.42
N HIS A 79 -13.60 -18.51 -7.11
CA HIS A 79 -12.38 -19.01 -6.48
C HIS A 79 -11.76 -17.96 -5.54
N LEU A 80 -11.59 -16.71 -5.96
CA LEU A 80 -11.04 -15.65 -5.12
C LEU A 80 -11.91 -15.39 -3.87
N LEU A 81 -13.25 -15.39 -4.01
CA LEU A 81 -14.19 -15.24 -2.88
C LEU A 81 -14.12 -16.44 -1.90
N ALA A 82 -13.90 -17.66 -2.41
CA ALA A 82 -13.68 -18.82 -1.55
C ALA A 82 -12.34 -18.72 -0.80
N MET A 83 -11.28 -18.31 -1.51
CA MET A 83 -9.93 -18.24 -0.95
C MET A 83 -9.76 -17.12 0.07
N GLU A 84 -10.45 -15.98 -0.05
CA GLU A 84 -10.36 -14.90 0.94
C GLU A 84 -10.94 -15.29 2.30
N LYS A 85 -11.91 -16.23 2.32
CA LYS A 85 -12.47 -16.80 3.54
C LYS A 85 -11.55 -17.86 4.13
N LYS A 86 -11.02 -18.75 3.28
CA LYS A 86 -10.15 -19.86 3.70
C LYS A 86 -8.82 -19.40 4.28
N LYS A 87 -8.18 -18.41 3.65
CA LYS A 87 -6.80 -17.97 3.96
C LYS A 87 -6.74 -16.73 4.86
N ARG A 88 -7.77 -16.54 5.70
CA ARG A 88 -7.91 -15.36 6.52
C ARG A 88 -7.06 -15.45 7.80
N PRO A 89 -6.36 -14.38 8.22
CA PRO A 89 -5.74 -14.34 9.54
C PRO A 89 -6.80 -14.36 10.66
N ILE A 90 -6.41 -14.81 11.85
CA ILE A 90 -7.28 -14.80 13.03
C ILE A 90 -7.49 -13.35 13.46
N VAL A 91 -8.74 -12.85 13.37
CA VAL A 91 -9.05 -11.42 13.55
C VAL A 91 -8.56 -10.83 14.88
N ASN A 92 -8.48 -11.65 15.94
CA ASN A 92 -8.00 -11.26 17.26
C ASN A 92 -6.73 -11.99 17.69
N TYR A 93 -5.83 -12.30 16.75
CA TYR A 93 -4.55 -12.93 17.07
C TYR A 93 -3.70 -12.11 18.05
N MET A 94 -3.89 -10.78 18.09
CA MET A 94 -3.10 -9.91 18.97
C MET A 94 -3.44 -10.16 20.44
N ASP A 95 -4.69 -10.53 20.74
CA ASP A 95 -5.13 -10.87 22.10
C ASP A 95 -4.95 -12.36 22.40
N LYS A 96 -5.13 -13.23 21.39
CA LYS A 96 -5.17 -14.68 21.56
C LYS A 96 -3.82 -15.40 21.45
N VAL A 97 -2.91 -14.87 20.65
CA VAL A 97 -1.66 -15.56 20.25
C VAL A 97 -0.45 -14.76 20.70
N GLN A 98 -0.50 -13.44 20.54
CA GLN A 98 0.65 -12.59 20.86
C GLN A 98 0.69 -12.26 22.35
N LEU A 99 1.83 -12.52 22.99
CA LEU A 99 2.03 -12.30 24.44
C LEU A 99 2.52 -10.89 24.76
N VAL A 100 3.31 -10.30 23.87
CA VAL A 100 4.02 -9.04 24.11
C VAL A 100 3.82 -8.00 23.01
N LEU A 101 3.26 -8.39 21.87
CA LEU A 101 3.00 -7.49 20.75
C LEU A 101 1.65 -6.79 20.95
N THR A 102 1.56 -5.57 20.40
CA THR A 102 0.33 -4.77 20.44
C THR A 102 -0.07 -4.38 19.02
N ALA A 103 -1.34 -4.04 18.81
CA ALA A 103 -1.82 -3.53 17.53
C ALA A 103 -1.04 -2.27 17.06
N ASN A 104 -0.59 -1.43 18.01
CA ASN A 104 0.24 -0.27 17.71
C ASN A 104 1.64 -0.66 17.18
N MET A 105 2.26 -1.72 17.73
CA MET A 105 3.54 -2.22 17.20
C MET A 105 3.41 -2.74 15.78
N ARG A 106 2.30 -3.43 15.46
CA ARG A 106 1.96 -3.81 14.08
C ARG A 106 1.80 -2.58 13.19
N GLN A 107 1.10 -1.54 13.64
CA GLN A 107 0.94 -0.29 12.90
C GLN A 107 2.29 0.37 12.57
N ILE A 108 3.18 0.49 13.56
CA ILE A 108 4.55 1.02 13.37
C ILE A 108 5.30 0.20 12.32
N LEU A 109 5.22 -1.13 12.39
CA LEU A 109 5.86 -2.01 11.41
C LEU A 109 5.30 -1.78 10.00
N VAL A 110 3.97 -1.75 9.84
CA VAL A 110 3.34 -1.61 8.52
C VAL A 110 3.61 -0.24 7.91
N ASP A 111 3.58 0.83 8.70
CA ASP A 111 3.93 2.19 8.23
C ASP A 111 5.36 2.22 7.70
N TRP A 112 6.31 1.65 8.44
CA TRP A 112 7.71 1.54 7.98
C TRP A 112 7.86 0.65 6.73
N LEU A 113 7.12 -0.46 6.63
CA LEU A 113 7.15 -1.32 5.44
C LEU A 113 6.60 -0.62 4.19
N VAL A 114 5.74 0.40 4.34
CA VAL A 114 5.32 1.25 3.22
C VAL A 114 6.52 2.05 2.69
N ASP A 115 7.35 2.61 3.57
CA ASP A 115 8.58 3.31 3.16
C ASP A 115 9.57 2.37 2.49
N VAL A 116 9.73 1.14 3.00
CA VAL A 116 10.55 0.10 2.36
C VAL A 116 10.04 -0.21 0.95
N ALA A 117 8.72 -0.35 0.78
CA ALA A 117 8.12 -0.59 -0.53
C ALA A 117 8.36 0.58 -1.49
N VAL A 118 8.31 1.83 -1.02
CA VAL A 118 8.63 3.02 -1.82
C VAL A 118 10.11 3.04 -2.22
N GLU A 119 11.02 2.82 -1.28
CA GLU A 119 12.47 2.82 -1.50
C GLU A 119 12.88 1.77 -2.55
N TYR A 120 12.29 0.58 -2.48
CA TYR A 120 12.56 -0.50 -3.42
C TYR A 120 11.66 -0.49 -4.66
N LYS A 121 10.74 0.48 -4.76
CA LYS A 121 9.80 0.64 -5.88
C LYS A 121 8.99 -0.64 -6.13
N LEU A 122 8.55 -1.27 -5.05
CA LEU A 122 7.74 -2.48 -5.07
C LEU A 122 6.30 -2.17 -5.50
N LEU A 123 5.65 -3.18 -6.06
CA LEU A 123 4.25 -3.16 -6.42
C LEU A 123 3.35 -3.03 -5.17
N SER A 124 2.13 -2.50 -5.36
CA SER A 124 1.15 -2.41 -4.25
C SER A 124 0.67 -3.81 -3.84
N GLU A 125 0.64 -4.74 -4.79
CA GLU A 125 0.38 -6.17 -4.61
C GLU A 125 1.39 -6.79 -3.65
N THR A 126 2.68 -6.51 -3.85
CA THR A 126 3.77 -6.96 -2.99
C THR A 126 3.59 -6.49 -1.55
N LEU A 127 3.23 -5.21 -1.35
CA LEU A 127 2.95 -4.66 -0.02
C LEU A 127 1.74 -5.34 0.63
N HIS A 128 0.63 -5.51 -0.10
CA HIS A 128 -0.57 -6.15 0.45
C HIS A 128 -0.34 -7.62 0.79
N LEU A 129 0.40 -8.35 -0.06
CA LEU A 129 0.78 -9.73 0.20
C LEU A 129 1.72 -9.81 1.41
N CYS A 130 2.67 -8.89 1.54
CA CYS A 130 3.56 -8.80 2.71
C CYS A 130 2.77 -8.66 4.01
N VAL A 131 1.83 -7.71 4.08
CA VAL A 131 0.99 -7.52 5.28
C VAL A 131 0.13 -8.75 5.55
N SER A 132 -0.43 -9.37 4.51
CA SER A 132 -1.17 -10.63 4.64
C SER A 132 -0.33 -11.76 5.24
N LEU A 133 0.92 -11.93 4.79
CA LEU A 133 1.85 -12.93 5.32
C LEU A 133 2.17 -12.65 6.79
N ILE A 134 2.42 -11.39 7.16
CA ILE A 134 2.67 -11.00 8.55
C ILE A 134 1.47 -11.36 9.42
N ASP A 135 0.26 -10.94 9.04
CA ASP A 135 -0.94 -11.17 9.84
C ASP A 135 -1.27 -12.66 9.99
N ARG A 136 -1.07 -13.46 8.93
CA ARG A 136 -1.26 -14.91 8.98
C ARG A 136 -0.20 -15.61 9.83
N PHE A 137 1.06 -15.21 9.73
CA PHE A 137 2.13 -15.75 10.56
C PHE A 137 1.92 -15.43 12.05
N LEU A 138 1.60 -14.17 12.37
CA LEU A 138 1.27 -13.75 13.74
C LEU A 138 -0.03 -14.38 14.28
N SER A 139 -0.85 -14.96 13.40
CA SER A 139 -2.04 -15.72 13.81
C SER A 139 -1.72 -17.12 14.34
N VAL A 140 -0.53 -17.65 14.09
CA VAL A 140 -0.16 -19.02 14.48
C VAL A 140 1.15 -19.09 15.27
N SER A 141 1.98 -18.05 15.19
CA SER A 141 3.31 -18.01 15.77
C SER A 141 3.46 -16.83 16.75
N PRO A 142 3.70 -17.07 18.04
CA PRO A 142 3.99 -15.99 18.99
C PRO A 142 5.38 -15.38 18.71
N VAL A 143 5.45 -14.05 18.66
CA VAL A 143 6.67 -13.32 18.28
C VAL A 143 7.07 -12.31 19.36
N THR A 144 8.37 -12.17 19.60
CA THR A 144 8.91 -11.15 20.51
C THR A 144 9.03 -9.80 19.81
N LYS A 145 9.01 -8.70 20.58
CA LYS A 145 9.18 -7.33 20.05
C LYS A 145 10.43 -7.18 19.18
N THR A 146 11.54 -7.79 19.59
CA THR A 146 12.84 -7.74 18.89
C THR A 146 12.82 -8.46 17.54
N LYS A 147 11.98 -9.49 17.39
CA LYS A 147 11.86 -10.26 16.14
C LYS A 147 10.80 -9.71 15.19
N LEU A 148 9.97 -8.75 15.61
CA LEU A 148 8.87 -8.25 14.79
C LEU A 148 9.36 -7.60 13.48
N GLN A 149 10.45 -6.83 13.51
CA GLN A 149 11.02 -6.26 12.28
C GLN A 149 11.61 -7.33 11.36
N LEU A 150 12.23 -8.37 11.93
CA LEU A 150 12.75 -9.51 11.17
C LEU A 150 11.62 -10.24 10.42
N VAL A 151 10.49 -10.49 11.10
CA VAL A 151 9.28 -11.03 10.46
C VAL A 151 8.81 -10.13 9.32
N GLY A 152 8.80 -8.82 9.52
CA GLY A 152 8.40 -7.84 8.51
C GLY A 152 9.27 -7.88 7.24
N VAL A 153 10.60 -7.84 7.39
CA VAL A 153 11.49 -7.86 6.22
C VAL A 153 11.54 -9.21 5.52
N SER A 154 11.46 -10.31 6.27
CA SER A 154 11.37 -11.65 5.67
C SER A 154 10.04 -11.86 4.94
N SER A 155 8.93 -11.33 5.46
CA SER A 155 7.63 -11.33 4.77
C SER A 155 7.66 -10.48 3.49
N MET A 156 8.32 -9.32 3.52
CA MET A 156 8.48 -8.47 2.34
C MET A 156 9.38 -9.13 1.28
N LEU A 157 10.45 -9.82 1.71
CA LEU A 157 11.30 -10.63 0.83
C LEU A 157 10.49 -11.73 0.14
N LEU A 158 9.68 -12.48 0.89
CA LEU A 158 8.80 -13.52 0.38
C LEU A 158 7.78 -12.96 -0.63
N ALA A 159 7.06 -11.91 -0.24
CA ALA A 159 6.11 -11.26 -1.12
C ALA A 159 6.78 -10.74 -2.41
N SER A 160 7.99 -10.18 -2.29
CA SER A 160 8.75 -9.72 -3.45
C SER A 160 9.12 -10.87 -4.38
N LYS A 161 9.58 -12.01 -3.83
CA LYS A 161 9.88 -13.20 -4.64
C LYS A 161 8.65 -13.75 -5.36
N TYR A 162 7.46 -13.55 -4.80
CA TYR A 162 6.20 -14.03 -5.34
C TYR A 162 5.63 -13.12 -6.44
N GLU A 163 5.65 -11.79 -6.24
CA GLU A 163 4.98 -10.82 -7.11
C GLU A 163 5.93 -10.09 -8.09
N GLU A 164 7.20 -9.86 -7.71
CA GLU A 164 8.10 -9.02 -8.50
C GLU A 164 8.81 -9.82 -9.60
N THR A 165 8.91 -9.23 -10.80
CA THR A 165 9.75 -9.81 -11.86
C THR A 165 11.23 -9.84 -11.48
N LYS A 166 11.68 -8.88 -10.65
CA LYS A 166 13.06 -8.76 -10.18
C LYS A 166 13.08 -8.41 -8.69
N PRO A 167 12.93 -9.40 -7.80
CA PRO A 167 12.89 -9.15 -6.36
C PRO A 167 14.21 -8.56 -5.84
N PRO A 168 14.17 -7.69 -4.80
CA PRO A 168 15.37 -7.25 -4.10
C PRO A 168 16.12 -8.44 -3.48
N SER A 169 17.45 -8.39 -3.47
CA SER A 169 18.25 -9.45 -2.84
C SER A 169 18.16 -9.39 -1.31
N VAL A 170 18.41 -10.52 -0.64
CA VAL A 170 18.43 -10.60 0.84
C VAL A 170 19.36 -9.55 1.46
N GLY A 171 20.48 -9.24 0.80
CA GLY A 171 21.43 -8.23 1.26
C GLY A 171 20.84 -6.81 1.29
N LYS A 172 19.87 -6.48 0.41
CA LYS A 172 19.15 -5.21 0.49
C LYS A 172 18.30 -5.15 1.76
N PHE A 173 17.55 -6.21 2.06
CA PHE A 173 16.75 -6.29 3.28
C PHE A 173 17.58 -6.25 4.59
N CYS A 174 18.80 -6.80 4.57
CA CYS A 174 19.74 -6.60 5.69
C CYS A 174 20.14 -5.12 5.82
N ARG A 175 20.45 -4.45 4.71
CA ARG A 175 20.88 -3.04 4.72
C ARG A 175 19.80 -2.08 5.19
N ILE A 176 18.54 -2.28 4.80
CA ILE A 176 17.45 -1.36 5.20
C ILE A 176 17.01 -1.51 6.65
N THR A 177 17.45 -2.59 7.32
CA THR A 177 17.35 -2.75 8.77
C THR A 177 18.61 -2.23 9.48
N ASP A 178 19.42 -1.39 8.81
CA ASP A 178 20.72 -0.94 9.30
C ASP A 178 21.67 -2.08 9.71
N ASN A 179 21.54 -3.24 9.04
CA ASN A 179 22.23 -4.49 9.38
C ASN A 179 21.97 -4.97 10.82
N THR A 180 20.79 -4.67 11.38
CA THR A 180 20.32 -5.23 12.65
C THR A 180 20.22 -6.76 12.57
N PHE A 181 19.96 -7.30 11.37
CA PHE A 181 19.86 -8.74 11.13
C PHE A 181 20.85 -9.19 10.06
N GLU A 182 21.46 -10.35 10.29
CA GLU A 182 22.31 -11.01 9.32
C GLU A 182 21.51 -11.73 8.23
N LYS A 183 22.14 -11.97 7.08
CA LYS A 183 21.54 -12.75 5.98
C LYS A 183 20.98 -14.10 6.44
N LYS A 184 21.71 -14.80 7.33
CA LYS A 184 21.31 -16.12 7.83
C LYS A 184 20.01 -16.04 8.64
N GLU A 185 19.83 -14.98 9.43
CA GLU A 185 18.62 -14.76 10.22
C GLU A 185 17.42 -14.45 9.34
N VAL A 186 17.60 -13.59 8.33
CA VAL A 186 16.53 -13.25 7.37
C VAL A 186 16.07 -14.48 6.60
N VAL A 187 17.01 -15.31 6.13
CA VAL A 187 16.70 -16.57 5.41
C VAL A 187 16.06 -17.61 6.34
N LYS A 188 16.52 -17.70 7.59
CA LYS A 188 15.91 -18.59 8.58
C LYS A 188 14.47 -18.20 8.87
N MET A 189 14.22 -16.91 9.13
CA MET A 189 12.86 -16.40 9.35
C MET A 189 11.97 -16.58 8.12
N GLU A 190 12.51 -16.42 6.91
CA GLU A 190 11.79 -16.74 5.67
C GLU A 190 11.31 -18.21 5.66
N ALA A 191 12.18 -19.16 6.00
CA ALA A 191 11.82 -20.57 6.09
C ALA A 191 10.76 -20.82 7.18
N GLU A 192 10.93 -20.24 8.37
CA GLU A 192 9.96 -20.35 9.47
C GLU A 192 8.55 -19.85 9.06
N ILE A 193 8.47 -18.74 8.32
CA ILE A 193 7.20 -18.21 7.80
C ILE A 193 6.58 -19.19 6.79
N LEU A 194 7.37 -19.72 5.86
CA LEU A 194 6.88 -20.67 4.85
C LEU A 194 6.35 -21.96 5.49
N GLU A 195 7.10 -22.53 6.44
CA GLU A 195 6.71 -23.73 7.17
C GLU A 195 5.44 -23.49 7.99
N SER A 196 5.35 -22.39 8.73
CA SER A 196 4.18 -22.05 9.53
C SER A 196 2.90 -21.86 8.69
N LEU A 197 3.06 -21.43 7.44
CA LEU A 197 1.95 -21.21 6.50
C LEU A 197 1.73 -22.38 5.54
N ASN A 198 2.40 -23.52 5.74
CA ASN A 198 2.33 -24.68 4.86
C ASN A 198 2.57 -24.33 3.38
N PHE A 199 3.48 -23.39 3.11
CA PHE A 199 3.78 -22.85 1.78
C PHE A 199 2.58 -22.24 1.04
N GLU A 200 1.45 -21.99 1.72
CA GLU A 200 0.28 -21.35 1.13
C GLU A 200 0.46 -19.82 1.03
N ILE A 201 1.38 -19.34 0.20
CA ILE A 201 1.71 -17.92 0.07
C ILE A 201 0.56 -17.14 -0.58
N GLY A 202 0.10 -17.60 -1.75
CA GLY A 202 -0.88 -16.89 -2.57
C GLY A 202 -2.24 -16.79 -1.88
N ASN A 203 -2.70 -15.56 -1.63
CA ASN A 203 -4.05 -15.26 -1.16
C ASN A 203 -4.58 -13.98 -1.82
N PRO A 204 -5.89 -13.90 -2.09
CA PRO A 204 -6.50 -12.66 -2.57
C PRO A 204 -6.32 -11.54 -1.54
N THR A 205 -5.98 -10.35 -2.03
CA THR A 205 -5.84 -9.13 -1.24
C THR A 205 -6.84 -8.06 -1.71
N ALA A 206 -6.94 -6.95 -0.98
CA ALA A 206 -7.84 -5.88 -1.36
C ALA A 206 -7.53 -5.35 -2.77
N ILE A 207 -6.24 -5.29 -3.17
CA ILE A 207 -5.85 -4.86 -4.52
C ILE A 207 -6.30 -5.84 -5.60
N THR A 208 -6.30 -7.14 -5.31
CA THR A 208 -6.80 -8.17 -6.24
C THR A 208 -8.25 -7.88 -6.65
N PHE A 209 -9.12 -7.63 -5.67
CA PHE A 209 -10.53 -7.30 -5.92
C PHE A 209 -10.71 -5.88 -6.47
N LEU A 210 -9.93 -4.91 -5.98
CA LEU A 210 -10.08 -3.52 -6.37
C LEU A 210 -9.81 -3.31 -7.87
N LYS A 211 -8.77 -3.95 -8.42
CA LYS A 211 -8.50 -3.90 -9.86
C LYS A 211 -9.68 -4.39 -10.70
N ARG A 212 -10.32 -5.49 -10.26
CA ARG A 212 -11.52 -6.03 -10.92
C ARG A 212 -12.67 -5.03 -10.86
N PHE A 213 -12.97 -4.49 -9.69
CA PHE A 213 -14.07 -3.52 -9.52
C PHE A 213 -13.83 -2.22 -10.28
N LEU A 214 -12.58 -1.74 -10.36
CA LEU A 214 -12.21 -0.58 -11.18
C LEU A 214 -12.41 -0.84 -12.67
N SER A 215 -12.11 -2.06 -13.15
CA SER A 215 -12.39 -2.46 -14.53
C SER A 215 -13.88 -2.40 -14.84
N VAL A 216 -14.72 -2.93 -13.94
CA VAL A 216 -16.19 -2.88 -14.08
C VAL A 216 -16.71 -1.45 -14.03
N ALA A 217 -16.21 -0.63 -13.09
CA ALA A 217 -16.61 0.76 -12.95
C ALA A 217 -16.26 1.61 -14.19
N SER A 218 -15.13 1.29 -14.85
CA SER A 218 -14.65 2.04 -16.02
C SER A 218 -15.26 1.55 -17.34
N ALA A 219 -15.92 0.39 -17.37
CA ALA A 219 -16.46 -0.20 -18.61
C ALA A 219 -17.46 0.71 -19.34
N ASN A 220 -18.17 1.56 -18.59
CA ASN A 220 -19.17 2.49 -19.13
C ASN A 220 -18.66 3.94 -19.27
N GLU A 221 -17.39 4.21 -18.93
CA GLU A 221 -16.81 5.56 -18.94
C GLU A 221 -15.89 5.75 -20.17
N LYS A 222 -16.10 6.82 -20.95
CA LYS A 222 -15.31 7.13 -22.16
C LYS A 222 -13.82 7.39 -21.89
N THR A 223 -13.46 7.67 -20.64
CA THR A 223 -12.10 7.98 -20.21
C THR A 223 -11.88 7.42 -18.80
N PRO A 224 -10.76 6.72 -18.53
CA PRO A 224 -10.47 6.19 -17.20
C PRO A 224 -10.41 7.33 -16.18
N ASN A 225 -11.21 7.23 -15.11
CA ASN A 225 -11.15 8.20 -14.02
C ASN A 225 -9.97 7.86 -13.10
N LEU A 226 -8.77 8.25 -13.55
CA LEU A 226 -7.50 8.05 -12.82
C LEU A 226 -7.55 8.59 -11.38
N LYS A 227 -8.43 9.56 -11.09
CA LYS A 227 -8.62 10.09 -9.73
C LYS A 227 -9.33 9.07 -8.83
N ILE A 228 -10.37 8.39 -9.35
CA ILE A 228 -11.08 7.33 -8.60
C ILE A 228 -10.14 6.16 -8.35
N GLU A 229 -9.41 5.72 -9.37
CA GLU A 229 -8.42 4.65 -9.23
C GLU A 229 -7.40 5.01 -8.14
N PHE A 230 -6.73 6.16 -8.28
CA PHE A 230 -5.72 6.61 -7.33
C PHE A 230 -6.24 6.70 -5.89
N LEU A 231 -7.42 7.31 -5.69
CA LEU A 231 -8.04 7.44 -4.37
C LEU A 231 -8.47 6.08 -3.79
N SER A 232 -8.92 5.15 -4.62
CA SER A 232 -9.31 3.82 -4.17
C SER A 232 -8.08 3.01 -3.70
N PHE A 233 -6.97 3.07 -4.44
CA PHE A 233 -5.70 2.46 -4.02
C PHE A 233 -5.19 3.07 -2.71
N TYR A 234 -5.27 4.40 -2.57
CA TYR A 234 -4.90 5.09 -1.34
C TYR A 234 -5.71 4.62 -0.13
N LEU A 235 -7.04 4.55 -0.27
CA LEU A 235 -7.94 4.10 0.80
C LEU A 235 -7.70 2.63 1.16
N ALA A 236 -7.44 1.77 0.18
CA ALA A 236 -7.08 0.38 0.41
C ALA A 236 -5.75 0.26 1.19
N GLU A 237 -4.72 1.03 0.85
CA GLU A 237 -3.45 1.02 1.59
C GLU A 237 -3.56 1.59 3.00
N LEU A 238 -4.41 2.62 3.23
CA LEU A 238 -4.70 3.09 4.59
C LEU A 238 -5.30 1.98 5.48
N SER A 239 -6.08 1.06 4.90
CA SER A 239 -6.67 -0.05 5.64
C SER A 239 -5.62 -1.03 6.18
N LEU A 240 -4.43 -1.10 5.56
CA LEU A 240 -3.35 -1.97 6.02
C LEU A 240 -2.79 -1.53 7.38
N LEU A 241 -2.85 -0.23 7.69
CA LEU A 241 -2.38 0.32 8.95
C LEU A 241 -3.28 -0.12 10.10
N ASP A 242 -4.59 0.07 9.98
CA ASP A 242 -5.51 -0.20 11.10
C ASP A 242 -5.77 -1.70 11.31
N TYR A 243 -5.29 -2.23 12.45
CA TYR A 243 -5.55 -3.61 12.86
C TYR A 243 -7.04 -3.95 12.87
N SER A 244 -7.91 -2.98 13.17
CA SER A 244 -9.35 -3.18 13.21
C SER A 244 -9.96 -3.54 11.85
N CYS A 245 -9.27 -3.23 10.74
CA CYS A 245 -9.67 -3.57 9.38
C CYS A 245 -9.58 -5.08 9.09
N LEU A 246 -8.86 -5.87 9.89
CA LEU A 246 -8.83 -7.34 9.75
C LEU A 246 -10.21 -7.99 9.93
N ARG A 247 -11.19 -7.29 10.53
CA ARG A 247 -12.58 -7.75 10.63
C ARG A 247 -13.31 -7.77 9.28
N PHE A 248 -12.81 -7.06 8.28
CA PHE A 248 -13.40 -7.03 6.94
C PHE A 248 -12.68 -8.02 6.02
N LEU A 249 -13.42 -8.58 5.06
CA LEU A 249 -12.82 -9.37 3.99
C LEU A 249 -12.12 -8.44 2.98
N PRO A 250 -11.05 -8.90 2.31
CA PRO A 250 -10.37 -8.14 1.25
C PRO A 250 -11.31 -7.58 0.17
N SER A 251 -12.31 -8.35 -0.27
CA SER A 251 -13.33 -7.91 -1.23
C SER A 251 -14.19 -6.76 -0.72
N ILE A 252 -14.58 -6.78 0.57
CA ILE A 252 -15.34 -5.70 1.22
C ILE A 252 -14.50 -4.43 1.33
N ILE A 253 -13.21 -4.54 1.68
CA ILE A 253 -12.29 -3.40 1.72
C ILE A 253 -12.18 -2.76 0.34
N ALA A 254 -11.99 -3.58 -0.71
CA ALA A 254 -11.89 -3.11 -2.09
C ALA A 254 -13.16 -2.39 -2.56
N ALA A 255 -14.33 -2.99 -2.33
CA ALA A 255 -15.63 -2.41 -2.67
C ALA A 255 -15.85 -1.09 -1.93
N SER A 256 -15.55 -1.05 -0.63
CA SER A 256 -15.72 0.14 0.21
C SER A 256 -14.76 1.27 -0.16
N ALA A 257 -13.52 0.93 -0.54
CA ALA A 257 -12.54 1.91 -1.03
C ALA A 257 -13.00 2.56 -2.33
N LEU A 258 -13.51 1.76 -3.28
CA LEU A 258 -14.08 2.26 -4.54
C LEU A 258 -15.33 3.11 -4.31
N PHE A 259 -16.26 2.63 -3.46
CA PHE A 259 -17.46 3.36 -3.08
C PHE A 259 -17.11 4.74 -2.53
N LEU A 260 -16.22 4.78 -1.53
CA LEU A 260 -15.82 6.02 -0.87
C LEU A 260 -15.08 6.95 -1.84
N ALA A 261 -14.21 6.43 -2.70
CA ALA A 261 -13.53 7.22 -3.72
C ALA A 261 -14.51 7.88 -4.71
N ARG A 262 -15.50 7.11 -5.22
CA ARG A 262 -16.56 7.61 -6.10
C ARG A 262 -17.40 8.67 -5.41
N PHE A 263 -17.74 8.45 -4.13
CA PHE A 263 -18.51 9.41 -3.33
C PHE A 263 -17.76 10.74 -3.15
N ILE A 264 -16.46 10.70 -2.80
CA ILE A 264 -15.64 11.90 -2.60
C ILE A 264 -15.49 12.69 -3.90
N ILE A 265 -15.26 12.01 -5.03
CA ILE A 265 -14.98 12.66 -6.31
C ILE A 265 -16.26 13.13 -7.01
N SER A 266 -17.37 12.41 -6.83
CA SER A 266 -18.65 12.67 -7.51
C SER A 266 -19.83 12.59 -6.55
N PRO A 267 -19.95 13.51 -5.58
CA PRO A 267 -20.96 13.44 -4.51
C PRO A 267 -22.40 13.63 -4.99
N LYS A 268 -22.61 14.04 -6.25
CA LYS A 268 -23.94 14.19 -6.86
C LYS A 268 -24.47 12.89 -7.49
N MET A 269 -23.61 11.90 -7.68
CA MET A 269 -23.98 10.61 -8.27
C MET A 269 -23.98 9.54 -7.19
N HIS A 270 -24.88 8.57 -7.31
CA HIS A 270 -24.84 7.41 -6.42
C HIS A 270 -23.51 6.66 -6.64
N PRO A 271 -22.70 6.44 -5.59
CA PRO A 271 -21.36 5.90 -5.73
C PRO A 271 -21.35 4.42 -6.15
N TRP A 272 -22.43 3.68 -5.87
CA TRP A 272 -22.59 2.27 -6.21
C TRP A 272 -23.54 2.09 -7.38
N SER A 273 -23.04 1.66 -8.54
CA SER A 273 -23.88 1.44 -9.72
C SER A 273 -24.50 0.03 -9.70
N PHE A 274 -25.55 -0.17 -10.50
CA PHE A 274 -26.15 -1.49 -10.71
C PHE A 274 -25.10 -2.54 -11.13
N SER A 275 -24.24 -2.20 -12.11
CA SER A 275 -23.16 -3.09 -12.54
C SER A 275 -22.19 -3.43 -11.42
N LEU A 276 -21.85 -2.48 -10.53
CA LEU A 276 -20.99 -2.79 -9.38
C LEU A 276 -21.70 -3.74 -8.41
N SER A 277 -22.99 -3.55 -8.17
CA SER A 277 -23.77 -4.47 -7.32
C SER A 277 -23.85 -5.87 -7.92
N GLU A 278 -24.09 -5.98 -9.22
CA GLU A 278 -24.19 -7.26 -9.94
C GLU A 278 -22.85 -8.02 -9.94
N TRP A 279 -21.75 -7.35 -10.31
CA TRP A 279 -20.44 -8.00 -10.47
C TRP A 279 -19.69 -8.23 -9.17
N SER A 280 -20.00 -7.49 -8.11
CA SER A 280 -19.40 -7.70 -6.79
C SER A 280 -20.25 -8.57 -5.85
N GLY A 281 -21.55 -8.70 -6.14
CA GLY A 281 -22.52 -9.31 -5.24
C GLY A 281 -22.83 -8.51 -3.98
N TYR A 282 -22.25 -7.32 -3.79
CA TYR A 282 -22.47 -6.49 -2.61
C TYR A 282 -23.51 -5.40 -2.85
N LYS A 283 -24.44 -5.27 -1.90
CA LYS A 283 -25.34 -4.13 -1.77
C LYS A 283 -24.68 -3.01 -0.97
N PRO A 284 -25.06 -1.73 -1.19
CA PRO A 284 -24.47 -0.60 -0.49
C PRO A 284 -24.45 -0.77 1.04
N PHE A 285 -25.55 -1.24 1.64
CA PHE A 285 -25.67 -1.37 3.10
C PHE A 285 -24.66 -2.35 3.72
N GLU A 286 -24.22 -3.35 2.96
CA GLU A 286 -23.23 -4.34 3.43
C GLU A 286 -21.83 -3.71 3.54
N LEU A 287 -21.58 -2.63 2.80
CA LEU A 287 -20.31 -1.90 2.81
C LEU A 287 -20.24 -0.87 3.95
N LYS A 288 -21.37 -0.55 4.61
CA LYS A 288 -21.51 0.55 5.58
C LYS A 288 -20.38 0.64 6.60
N ALA A 289 -20.17 -0.42 7.35
CA ALA A 289 -19.20 -0.44 8.45
C ALA A 289 -17.76 -0.23 7.96
N CYS A 290 -17.42 -0.80 6.81
CA CYS A 290 -16.10 -0.65 6.22
C CYS A 290 -15.90 0.74 5.62
N VAL A 291 -16.90 1.28 4.89
CA VAL A 291 -16.88 2.66 4.37
C VAL A 291 -16.66 3.67 5.50
N PHE A 292 -17.37 3.57 6.62
CA PHE A 292 -17.15 4.46 7.77
C PHE A 292 -15.75 4.32 8.36
N THR A 293 -15.23 3.09 8.45
CA THR A 293 -13.87 2.84 8.96
C THR A 293 -12.81 3.48 8.03
N LEU A 294 -12.93 3.30 6.72
CA LEU A 294 -12.04 3.91 5.72
C LEU A 294 -12.18 5.43 5.71
N HIS A 295 -13.38 5.96 5.92
CA HIS A 295 -13.63 7.39 6.05
C HIS A 295 -12.92 7.99 7.28
N ASP A 296 -12.98 7.33 8.43
CA ASP A 296 -12.26 7.77 9.63
C ASP A 296 -10.74 7.72 9.45
N LEU A 297 -10.23 6.69 8.75
CA LEU A 297 -8.83 6.62 8.35
C LEU A 297 -8.49 7.76 7.39
N TYR A 298 -9.31 8.04 6.39
CA TYR A 298 -9.08 9.13 5.43
C TYR A 298 -8.93 10.48 6.14
N PHE A 299 -9.87 10.81 7.05
CA PHE A 299 -9.87 12.05 7.85
C PHE A 299 -8.86 12.07 9.00
N SER A 300 -7.98 11.06 9.11
CA SER A 300 -6.97 10.96 10.17
C SER A 300 -7.56 10.95 11.58
N ARG A 301 -8.81 10.49 11.74
CA ARG A 301 -9.39 10.22 13.07
C ARG A 301 -8.81 8.94 13.67
N LYS A 302 -8.28 8.08 12.81
CA LYS A 302 -7.49 6.89 13.15
C LYS A 302 -6.12 6.96 12.47
N ALA A 303 -5.11 6.36 13.10
CA ALA A 303 -3.77 6.22 12.55
C ALA A 303 -3.10 7.55 12.10
N ALA A 304 -3.44 8.67 12.74
CA ALA A 304 -2.97 10.01 12.35
C ALA A 304 -1.44 10.20 12.43
N SER A 305 -0.80 9.49 13.36
CA SER A 305 0.65 9.51 13.57
C SER A 305 1.44 8.81 12.46
N PHE A 306 0.80 7.94 11.67
CA PHE A 306 1.41 7.11 10.63
C PHE A 306 1.29 7.83 9.28
N ARG A 307 2.44 8.25 8.73
CA ARG A 307 2.48 9.21 7.62
C ARG A 307 2.92 8.58 6.31
N SER A 308 3.57 7.42 6.33
CA SER A 308 4.25 6.84 5.16
C SER A 308 3.29 6.61 3.99
N VAL A 309 2.08 6.07 4.25
CA VAL A 309 1.04 5.93 3.21
C VAL A 309 0.61 7.30 2.67
N ARG A 310 0.41 8.30 3.53
CA ARG A 310 -0.02 9.64 3.08
C ARG A 310 1.05 10.32 2.25
N ASP A 311 2.30 10.23 2.68
CA ASP A 311 3.41 10.89 2.02
C ASP A 311 3.75 10.20 0.69
N LYS A 312 3.63 8.87 0.61
CA LYS A 312 3.67 8.11 -0.66
C LYS A 312 2.69 8.68 -1.68
N TYR A 313 1.43 8.90 -1.28
CA TYR A 313 0.39 9.39 -2.20
C TYR A 313 0.42 10.92 -2.40
N LYS A 314 1.06 11.72 -1.53
CA LYS A 314 1.34 13.14 -1.82
C LYS A 314 2.42 13.32 -2.88
N GLN A 315 3.38 12.40 -2.98
CA GLN A 315 4.48 12.51 -3.94
C GLN A 315 4.04 12.13 -5.36
N CYS A 316 2.96 11.36 -5.51
CA CYS A 316 2.35 11.09 -6.81
C CYS A 316 1.75 12.38 -7.39
N LYS A 317 2.32 12.89 -8.50
CA LYS A 317 1.99 14.16 -9.17
C LYS A 317 0.55 14.33 -9.71
N VAL A 318 -0.44 13.55 -9.28
CA VAL A 318 -1.88 13.76 -9.62
C VAL A 318 -2.48 14.87 -8.73
N ASN A 319 -1.67 15.90 -8.42
CA ASN A 319 -1.74 16.57 -7.12
C ASN A 319 -2.21 18.02 -7.07
N SER A 320 -2.63 18.66 -8.17
CA SER A 320 -3.21 20.00 -8.02
C SER A 320 -4.71 19.94 -7.71
N SER A 321 -5.50 19.26 -8.54
CA SER A 321 -6.96 19.40 -8.46
C SER A 321 -7.66 18.51 -7.42
N VAL A 322 -7.15 17.33 -7.08
CA VAL A 322 -7.85 16.40 -6.15
C VAL A 322 -7.72 16.87 -4.70
N TRP A 323 -6.52 17.27 -4.26
CA TRP A 323 -6.30 17.77 -2.91
C TRP A 323 -6.97 19.12 -2.66
N GLN A 324 -7.06 19.99 -3.67
CA GLN A 324 -7.81 21.25 -3.58
C GLN A 324 -9.32 21.02 -3.41
N THR A 325 -9.91 20.06 -4.14
CA THR A 325 -11.32 19.68 -3.94
C THR A 325 -11.56 19.00 -2.59
N CYS A 326 -10.62 18.20 -2.10
CA CYS A 326 -10.71 17.56 -0.78
C CYS A 326 -10.56 18.56 0.38
N HIS A 327 -9.72 19.61 0.24
CA HIS A 327 -9.65 20.70 1.23
C HIS A 327 -10.89 21.59 1.24
N LEU A 328 -11.66 21.66 0.15
CA LEU A 328 -12.96 22.35 0.13
C LEU A 328 -14.08 21.52 0.79
N LEU A 329 -13.96 20.18 0.79
CA LEU A 329 -14.88 19.28 1.50
C LEU A 329 -14.57 19.13 3.01
N HIS A 330 -13.42 19.65 3.46
CA HIS A 330 -12.98 19.68 4.86
C HIS A 330 -13.95 20.41 5.81
N MET A 331 -14.89 21.19 5.29
CA MET A 331 -15.81 22.03 6.09
C MET A 331 -17.19 21.42 6.38
N TYR A 332 -17.53 20.23 5.87
CA TYR A 332 -18.92 19.75 5.97
C TYR A 332 -19.08 18.44 6.75
N GLN A 333 -19.57 18.56 8.00
CA GLN A 333 -20.28 17.51 8.75
C GLN A 333 -21.42 16.83 7.94
N VAL A 334 -21.83 17.43 6.82
CA VAL A 334 -22.84 16.92 5.87
C VAL A 334 -22.37 15.63 5.15
N ILE A 335 -21.07 15.32 5.11
CA ILE A 335 -20.54 14.12 4.45
C ILE A 335 -20.97 12.84 5.18
N THR A 336 -20.94 12.81 6.51
CA THR A 336 -21.30 11.60 7.28
C THR A 336 -22.79 11.26 7.15
N LEU A 337 -23.67 12.28 7.11
CA LEU A 337 -25.11 12.10 6.90
C LEU A 337 -25.40 11.59 5.47
N LYS A 338 -24.80 12.20 4.44
CA LYS A 338 -25.01 11.79 3.04
C LYS A 338 -24.37 10.44 2.69
N ILE A 339 -23.28 10.05 3.36
CA ILE A 339 -22.76 8.67 3.26
C ILE A 339 -23.75 7.69 3.89
N GLY A 340 -24.35 8.04 5.03
CA GLY A 340 -25.42 7.26 5.66
C GLY A 340 -26.58 7.01 4.70
N ASP A 341 -27.02 8.04 3.99
CA ASP A 341 -28.10 7.94 2.99
C ASP A 341 -27.67 7.11 1.78
N ALA A 342 -26.49 7.37 1.20
CA ALA A 342 -25.98 6.64 0.03
C ALA A 342 -25.69 5.14 0.29
N VAL A 343 -25.60 4.75 1.57
CA VAL A 343 -25.38 3.36 1.98
C VAL A 343 -26.69 2.69 2.40
N THR A 344 -27.75 3.45 2.67
CA THR A 344 -29.07 2.91 3.08
C THR A 344 -30.09 2.88 1.95
N ILE A 345 -29.88 3.68 0.90
CA ILE A 345 -30.72 3.65 -0.31
C ILE A 345 -30.32 2.44 -1.17
N PRO A 346 -31.28 1.59 -1.58
CA PRO A 346 -31.03 0.36 -2.32
C PRO A 346 -30.48 0.56 -3.74
#